data_AF-A0A9N9J5K8-F1
#
_entry.id   AF-A0A9N9J5K8-F1
#
_cell.length_a   1.000
_cell.length_b   1.000
_cell.length_c   1.000
_cell.angle_alpha   90.00
_cell.angle_beta   90.00
_cell.angle_gamma   90.00
#
_symmetry.space_group_name_H-M   'P 1'
#
loop_
_entity.id
_entity.type
_entity.pdbx_description
1 polymer ?
#
loop_
_entity_poly.entity_id
_entity_poly.type
_entity_poly.pdbx_seq_one_letter_code
_entity_poly.pdbx_strand_id
1 'polypeptide(L)'
;KFLDLVRFGNLKSLISNPRETINQSWERVKPCFQQILMSFHMSVFQLDFIAEKWITCRDLGFIDSVIGKIPGGNVTTEDLEKYKATFSAENYASITGGINYHRSNAFMGLYNEQKNRGIKQVGFVGIPTLVIWGERDRLLQKQVNLDNLENYVSNLEIRRIPEAGHFIHQEVPDRVNDIIRKFITSKGNLHDLGENDNL
;
A
#
# COMPACT_ATOMS: atom_id res chain seq x y z
N LYS A 1 -16.23 -10.32 -10.76
CA LYS A 1 -15.25 -9.96 -9.72
C LYS A 1 -15.76 -8.88 -8.73
N PHE A 2 -16.28 -7.71 -9.12
CA PHE A 2 -17.07 -6.86 -8.18
C PHE A 2 -18.45 -7.48 -7.85
N LEU A 3 -19.10 -8.05 -8.86
CA LEU A 3 -20.33 -8.84 -8.68
C LEU A 3 -20.13 -10.13 -7.86
N ASP A 4 -18.88 -10.60 -7.69
CA ASP A 4 -18.57 -11.72 -6.81
C ASP A 4 -18.36 -11.27 -5.35
N LEU A 5 -17.98 -9.99 -5.13
CA LEU A 5 -17.96 -9.38 -3.80
C LEU A 5 -19.37 -9.12 -3.24
N VAL A 6 -20.35 -8.91 -4.14
CA VAL A 6 -21.78 -8.74 -3.79
C VAL A 6 -22.54 -10.08 -3.88
N ARG A 7 -21.86 -11.20 -4.10
CA ARG A 7 -22.50 -12.51 -3.90
C ARG A 7 -22.80 -12.65 -2.42
N PHE A 8 -24.05 -12.40 -2.05
CA PHE A 8 -24.64 -12.90 -0.82
C PHE A 8 -24.40 -14.41 -0.82
N GLY A 9 -23.34 -14.86 -0.14
CA GLY A 9 -22.92 -16.27 -0.13
C GLY A 9 -23.97 -17.21 0.46
N ASN A 10 -25.09 -16.67 0.93
CA ASN A 10 -26.18 -17.44 1.48
C ASN A 10 -27.52 -16.69 1.30
N LEU A 11 -28.19 -16.88 0.16
CA LEU A 11 -29.54 -16.31 -0.10
C LEU A 11 -30.54 -16.64 1.03
N LYS A 12 -30.38 -17.80 1.70
CA LYS A 12 -31.21 -18.17 2.86
C LYS A 12 -31.00 -17.21 4.04
N SER A 13 -29.76 -16.79 4.30
CA SER A 13 -29.47 -15.82 5.37
C SER A 13 -30.03 -14.42 5.09
N LEU A 14 -30.05 -14.00 3.82
CA LEU A 14 -30.63 -12.71 3.43
C LEU A 14 -32.14 -12.68 3.67
N ILE A 15 -32.82 -13.81 3.49
CA ILE A 15 -34.25 -13.95 3.76
C ILE A 15 -34.52 -14.08 5.26
N SER A 16 -33.71 -14.85 6.00
CA SER A 16 -33.95 -15.12 7.42
C SER A 16 -33.47 -14.00 8.36
N ASN A 17 -32.42 -13.27 8.00
CA ASN A 17 -31.85 -12.17 8.78
C ASN A 17 -31.21 -11.10 7.86
N PRO A 18 -32.04 -10.28 7.19
CA PRO A 18 -31.59 -9.36 6.16
C PRO A 18 -30.63 -8.28 6.68
N ARG A 19 -30.91 -7.69 7.85
CA ARG A 19 -30.06 -6.62 8.41
C ARG A 19 -28.66 -7.10 8.72
N GLU A 20 -28.53 -8.23 9.40
CA GLU A 20 -27.21 -8.75 9.76
C GLU A 20 -26.42 -9.18 8.52
N THR A 21 -27.10 -9.83 7.56
CA THR A 21 -26.49 -10.23 6.29
C THR A 21 -26.00 -9.03 5.47
N ILE A 22 -26.76 -7.93 5.44
CA ILE A 22 -26.35 -6.67 4.80
C ILE A 22 -25.17 -6.06 5.53
N ASN A 23 -25.20 -5.99 6.87
CA ASN A 23 -24.11 -5.44 7.65
C ASN A 23 -22.80 -6.23 7.47
N GLN A 24 -22.87 -7.56 7.49
CA GLN A 24 -21.71 -8.42 7.25
C GLN A 24 -21.16 -8.26 5.82
N SER A 25 -22.05 -8.18 4.82
CA SER A 25 -21.64 -7.89 3.44
C SER A 25 -20.98 -6.52 3.33
N TRP A 26 -21.53 -5.50 4.01
CA TRP A 26 -20.96 -4.16 4.03
C TRP A 26 -19.55 -4.15 4.64
N GLU A 27 -19.35 -4.78 5.80
CA GLU A 27 -18.02 -4.81 6.44
C GLU A 27 -16.96 -5.53 5.58
N ARG A 28 -17.36 -6.46 4.69
CA ARG A 28 -16.44 -7.08 3.72
C ARG A 28 -16.06 -6.15 2.57
N VAL A 29 -17.01 -5.36 2.05
CA VAL A 29 -16.79 -4.53 0.85
C VAL A 29 -16.26 -3.13 1.21
N LYS A 30 -16.57 -2.64 2.40
CA LYS A 30 -16.17 -1.32 2.91
C LYS A 30 -14.66 -1.03 2.79
N PRO A 31 -13.72 -1.93 3.15
CA PRO A 31 -12.30 -1.69 2.95
C PRO A 31 -11.92 -1.51 1.47
N CYS A 32 -12.53 -2.28 0.56
CA CYS A 32 -12.31 -2.11 -0.87
C CYS A 32 -12.80 -0.74 -1.37
N PHE A 33 -13.98 -0.29 -0.91
CA PHE A 33 -14.48 1.05 -1.22
C PHE A 33 -13.57 2.14 -0.68
N GLN A 34 -13.09 2.00 0.56
CA GLN A 34 -12.15 2.95 1.15
C GLN A 34 -10.84 3.00 0.35
N GLN A 35 -10.32 1.86 -0.11
CA GLN A 35 -9.14 1.82 -0.97
C GLN A 35 -9.38 2.50 -2.31
N ILE A 36 -10.55 2.29 -2.95
CA ILE A 36 -10.91 2.98 -4.21
C ILE A 36 -10.88 4.50 -4.02
N LEU A 37 -11.41 5.01 -2.90
CA LEU A 37 -11.37 6.44 -2.59
C LEU A 37 -9.95 6.95 -2.37
N MET A 38 -9.12 6.21 -1.62
CA MET A 38 -7.70 6.55 -1.40
C MET A 38 -6.89 6.53 -2.70
N SER A 39 -7.24 5.65 -3.64
CA SER A 39 -6.58 5.50 -4.93
C SER A 39 -7.17 6.38 -6.04
N PHE A 40 -8.04 7.35 -5.74
CA PHE A 40 -8.64 8.24 -6.75
C PHE A 40 -7.60 8.98 -7.61
N HIS A 41 -6.44 9.32 -7.03
CA HIS A 41 -5.33 9.94 -7.75
C HIS A 41 -4.86 9.13 -8.98
N MET A 42 -5.01 7.81 -8.96
CA MET A 42 -4.68 6.93 -10.09
C MET A 42 -5.50 7.26 -11.34
N SER A 43 -6.76 7.68 -11.17
CA SER A 43 -7.64 8.11 -12.27
C SER A 43 -7.20 9.46 -12.85
N VAL A 44 -6.79 10.40 -11.99
CA VAL A 44 -6.24 11.69 -12.44
C VAL A 44 -4.95 11.47 -13.23
N PHE A 45 -4.11 10.54 -12.81
CA PHE A 45 -2.86 10.19 -13.50
C PHE A 45 -3.06 9.61 -14.91
N GLN A 46 -4.27 9.13 -15.25
CA GLN A 46 -4.59 8.70 -16.63
C GLN A 46 -4.82 9.86 -17.59
N LEU A 47 -5.01 11.08 -17.09
CA LEU A 47 -5.25 12.24 -17.93
C LEU A 47 -3.90 12.82 -18.37
N ASP A 48 -3.58 12.64 -19.65
CA ASP A 48 -2.38 13.22 -20.26
C ASP A 48 -2.32 14.73 -20.05
N PHE A 49 -1.12 15.25 -19.78
CA PHE A 49 -0.80 16.65 -19.51
C PHE A 49 -1.40 17.21 -18.21
N ILE A 50 -2.64 16.88 -17.88
CA ILE A 50 -3.33 17.33 -16.66
C ILE A 50 -2.61 16.79 -15.42
N ALA A 51 -2.23 15.51 -15.43
CA ALA A 51 -1.52 14.89 -14.30
C ALA A 51 -0.18 15.55 -14.02
N GLU A 52 0.66 15.69 -15.05
CA GLU A 52 1.98 16.32 -14.96
C GLU A 52 1.89 17.76 -14.48
N LYS A 53 0.94 18.53 -15.05
CA LYS A 53 0.74 19.92 -14.62
C LYS A 53 0.23 19.98 -13.19
N TRP A 54 -0.70 19.12 -12.78
CA TRP A 54 -1.21 19.11 -11.41
C TRP A 54 -0.12 18.81 -10.38
N ILE A 55 0.74 17.80 -10.64
CA ILE A 55 1.85 17.44 -9.75
C ILE A 55 2.92 18.55 -9.70
N THR A 56 3.21 19.19 -10.84
CA THR A 56 4.24 20.25 -10.92
C THR A 56 3.77 21.63 -10.45
N CYS A 57 2.47 21.82 -10.25
CA CYS A 57 1.92 23.08 -9.76
C CYS A 57 2.48 23.47 -8.38
N ARG A 58 2.55 24.79 -8.14
CA ARG A 58 2.95 25.39 -6.85
C ARG A 58 4.30 24.87 -6.35
N ASP A 59 5.30 24.85 -7.24
CA ASP A 59 6.65 24.39 -6.90
C ASP A 59 6.65 22.98 -6.29
N LEU A 60 6.01 22.03 -6.97
CA LEU A 60 5.87 20.65 -6.48
C LEU A 60 5.23 20.57 -5.09
N GLY A 61 4.25 21.41 -4.79
CA GLY A 61 3.63 21.51 -3.45
C GLY A 61 2.99 20.21 -2.92
N PHE A 62 2.86 19.18 -3.77
CA PHE A 62 2.54 17.83 -3.31
C PHE A 62 3.66 17.24 -2.42
N ILE A 63 4.93 17.52 -2.70
CA ILE A 63 6.08 17.10 -1.88
C ILE A 63 5.95 17.68 -0.48
N ASP A 64 5.65 18.98 -0.36
CA ASP A 64 5.42 19.62 0.94
C ASP A 64 4.23 18.98 1.68
N SER A 65 3.21 18.54 0.95
CA SER A 65 2.00 17.96 1.52
C SER A 65 2.14 16.49 1.90
N VAL A 66 2.96 15.72 1.19
CA VAL A 66 3.14 14.27 1.38
C VAL A 66 4.36 13.98 2.23
N ILE A 67 5.52 14.54 1.84
CA ILE A 67 6.81 14.32 2.50
C ILE A 67 6.97 15.28 3.68
N GLY A 68 6.65 16.57 3.50
CA GLY A 68 6.78 17.57 4.55
C GLY A 68 5.83 17.38 5.74
N LYS A 69 4.81 16.52 5.60
CA LYS A 69 3.85 16.18 6.67
C LYS A 69 4.02 14.77 7.21
N ILE A 70 5.11 14.09 6.89
CA ILE A 70 5.44 12.80 7.49
C ILE A 70 5.57 12.99 9.02
N PRO A 71 4.81 12.23 9.84
CA PRO A 71 4.95 12.28 11.29
C PRO A 71 6.37 11.92 11.76
N GLY A 72 6.79 12.44 12.91
CA GLY A 72 8.11 12.13 13.49
C GLY A 72 9.17 13.23 13.29
N GLY A 73 8.88 14.27 12.49
CA GLY A 73 9.65 15.52 12.51
C GLY A 73 11.07 15.44 11.93
N ASN A 74 11.42 14.35 11.26
CA ASN A 74 12.77 14.12 10.73
C ASN A 74 13.03 14.75 9.36
N VAL A 75 12.00 15.28 8.70
CA VAL A 75 12.13 15.87 7.35
C VAL A 75 12.47 17.35 7.49
N THR A 76 13.69 17.72 7.11
CA THR A 76 14.14 19.12 7.11
C THR A 76 13.72 19.85 5.83
N THR A 77 13.80 21.18 5.83
CA THR A 77 13.62 21.97 4.60
C THR A 77 14.66 21.60 3.54
N GLU A 78 15.90 21.30 3.95
CA GLU A 78 16.94 20.84 3.04
C GLU A 78 16.56 19.52 2.35
N ASP A 79 15.95 18.60 3.08
CA ASP A 79 15.47 17.34 2.51
C ASP A 79 14.35 17.57 1.50
N LEU A 80 13.40 18.46 1.81
CA LEU A 80 12.33 18.83 0.88
C LEU A 80 12.89 19.42 -0.43
N GLU A 81 13.88 20.30 -0.34
CA GLU A 81 14.54 20.85 -1.53
C GLU A 81 15.26 19.77 -2.34
N LYS A 82 15.89 18.78 -1.69
CA LYS A 82 16.47 17.61 -2.39
C LYS A 82 15.41 16.77 -3.09
N TYR A 83 14.27 16.54 -2.45
CA TYR A 83 13.13 15.87 -3.09
C TYR A 83 12.65 16.67 -4.32
N LYS A 84 12.40 17.97 -4.16
CA LYS A 84 11.98 18.84 -5.26
C LYS A 84 12.98 18.86 -6.42
N ALA A 85 14.27 18.98 -6.13
CA ALA A 85 15.34 18.90 -7.14
C ALA A 85 15.33 17.55 -7.88
N THR A 86 15.15 16.44 -7.15
CA THR A 86 15.10 15.10 -7.75
C THR A 86 13.88 14.92 -8.64
N PHE A 87 12.70 15.38 -8.21
CA PHE A 87 11.47 15.26 -8.98
C PHE A 87 11.42 16.23 -10.18
N SER A 88 12.09 17.39 -10.10
CA SER A 88 12.21 18.36 -11.20
C SER A 88 13.37 18.08 -12.17
N ALA A 89 14.24 17.10 -11.85
CA ALA A 89 15.37 16.74 -12.68
C ALA A 89 14.97 16.43 -14.13
N GLU A 90 15.90 16.71 -15.05
CA GLU A 90 15.74 16.43 -16.48
C GLU A 90 14.42 16.96 -17.06
N ASN A 91 14.05 18.20 -16.71
CA ASN A 91 12.81 18.84 -17.13
C ASN A 91 11.57 18.01 -16.74
N TYR A 92 11.51 17.59 -15.47
CA TYR A 92 10.41 16.80 -14.88
C TYR A 92 10.22 15.40 -15.46
N ALA A 93 11.24 14.83 -16.12
CA ALA A 93 11.20 13.45 -16.61
C ALA A 93 10.98 12.45 -15.45
N SER A 94 11.55 12.70 -14.28
CA SER A 94 11.40 11.85 -13.09
C SER A 94 9.95 11.76 -12.60
N ILE A 95 9.23 12.89 -12.54
CA ILE A 95 7.79 12.92 -12.23
C ILE A 95 6.99 12.16 -13.29
N THR A 96 7.29 12.42 -14.56
CA THR A 96 6.61 11.78 -15.69
C THR A 96 6.78 10.26 -15.62
N GLY A 97 7.96 9.77 -15.26
CA GLY A 97 8.21 8.35 -15.01
C GLY A 97 7.35 7.77 -13.89
N GLY A 98 7.23 8.48 -12.76
CA GLY A 98 6.35 8.09 -11.65
C GLY A 98 4.87 8.03 -12.04
N ILE A 99 4.38 9.03 -12.79
CA ILE A 99 3.01 9.02 -13.33
C ILE A 99 2.82 7.84 -14.29
N ASN A 100 3.80 7.59 -15.16
CA ASN A 100 3.74 6.50 -16.13
C ASN A 100 3.68 5.12 -15.47
N TYR A 101 4.33 4.92 -14.32
CA TYR A 101 4.14 3.71 -13.51
C TYR A 101 2.66 3.47 -13.15
N HIS A 102 1.95 4.54 -12.78
CA HIS A 102 0.52 4.44 -12.48
C HIS A 102 -0.34 4.27 -13.74
N ARG A 103 0.01 4.91 -14.87
CA ARG A 103 -0.65 4.71 -16.17
C ARG A 103 -0.56 3.27 -16.65
N SER A 104 0.64 2.70 -16.61
CA SER A 104 0.86 1.30 -17.03
C SER A 104 0.12 0.29 -16.15
N ASN A 105 -0.14 0.62 -14.89
CA ASN A 105 -0.79 -0.27 -13.93
C ASN A 105 -2.29 0.00 -13.74
N ALA A 106 -2.83 1.06 -14.35
CA ALA A 106 -4.25 1.37 -14.29
C ALA A 106 -5.07 0.25 -14.93
N PHE A 107 -6.31 0.08 -14.44
CA PHE A 107 -7.24 -0.93 -14.94
C PHE A 107 -6.66 -2.35 -15.00
N MET A 108 -5.84 -2.72 -14.00
CA MET A 108 -5.15 -4.01 -13.89
C MET A 108 -4.11 -4.25 -15.00
N GLY A 109 -3.46 -3.21 -15.51
CA GLY A 109 -2.49 -3.32 -16.60
C GLY A 109 -1.42 -4.38 -16.37
N LEU A 110 -0.81 -4.46 -15.18
CA LEU A 110 0.15 -5.51 -14.83
C LEU A 110 -0.44 -6.92 -14.91
N TYR A 111 -1.64 -7.12 -14.39
CA TYR A 111 -2.32 -8.41 -14.41
C TYR A 111 -2.69 -8.83 -15.84
N ASN A 112 -3.16 -7.88 -16.65
CA ASN A 112 -3.48 -8.12 -18.06
C ASN A 112 -2.21 -8.48 -18.85
N GLU A 113 -1.10 -7.80 -18.59
CA GLU A 113 0.17 -8.10 -19.23
C GLU A 113 0.72 -9.46 -18.81
N GLN A 114 0.66 -9.80 -17.52
CA GLN A 114 0.99 -11.14 -17.03
C GLN A 114 0.15 -12.21 -17.73
N LYS A 115 -1.17 -11.98 -17.84
CA LYS A 115 -2.08 -12.88 -18.55
C LYS A 115 -1.70 -13.02 -20.03
N ASN A 116 -1.38 -11.93 -20.72
CA ASN A 116 -0.94 -11.94 -22.12
C ASN A 116 0.36 -12.73 -22.31
N ARG A 117 1.26 -12.68 -21.32
CA ARG A 117 2.49 -13.48 -21.27
C ARG A 117 2.28 -14.94 -20.85
N GLY A 118 1.03 -15.38 -20.68
CA GLY A 118 0.69 -16.75 -20.29
C GLY A 118 0.86 -17.06 -18.80
N ILE A 119 1.13 -16.05 -17.97
CA ILE A 119 1.21 -16.20 -16.50
C ILE A 119 -0.21 -16.27 -15.96
N LYS A 120 -0.63 -17.47 -15.55
CA LYS A 120 -2.02 -17.75 -15.13
C LYS A 120 -2.33 -17.41 -13.67
N GLN A 121 -1.31 -17.23 -12.85
CA GLN A 121 -1.43 -16.97 -11.42
C GLN A 121 -0.38 -15.97 -10.96
N VAL A 122 -0.74 -15.16 -9.96
CA VAL A 122 0.25 -14.36 -9.23
C VAL A 122 1.30 -15.33 -8.65
N GLY A 123 2.58 -14.99 -8.79
CA GLY A 123 3.67 -15.83 -8.31
C GLY A 123 3.55 -16.10 -6.81
N PHE A 124 3.98 -17.29 -6.38
CA PHE A 124 4.07 -17.65 -4.97
C PHE A 124 5.49 -17.36 -4.46
N VAL A 125 5.59 -16.73 -3.29
CA VAL A 125 6.88 -16.41 -2.66
C VAL A 125 7.24 -17.51 -1.66
N GLY A 126 8.21 -18.36 -2.03
CA GLY A 126 8.64 -19.53 -1.27
C GLY A 126 9.72 -19.29 -0.21
N ILE A 127 10.07 -18.03 0.05
CA ILE A 127 11.17 -17.64 0.95
C ILE A 127 10.63 -16.87 2.15
N PRO A 128 11.34 -16.89 3.30
CA PRO A 128 10.95 -16.11 4.47
C PRO A 128 10.70 -14.65 4.08
N THR A 129 9.54 -14.12 4.47
CA THR A 129 9.12 -12.78 4.09
C THR A 129 8.61 -12.02 5.30
N LEU A 130 9.10 -10.81 5.49
CA LEU A 130 8.65 -9.89 6.52
C LEU A 130 7.86 -8.74 5.90
N VAL A 131 6.67 -8.50 6.41
CA VAL A 131 5.87 -7.30 6.14
C VAL A 131 5.83 -6.44 7.40
N ILE A 132 6.30 -5.20 7.30
CA ILE A 132 6.16 -4.21 8.36
C ILE A 132 5.08 -3.21 7.95
N TRP A 133 4.07 -3.01 8.79
CA TRP A 133 2.89 -2.22 8.44
C TRP A 133 2.57 -1.15 9.50
N GLY A 134 2.32 0.08 9.06
CA GLY A 134 1.85 1.17 9.92
C GLY A 134 0.32 1.18 10.03
N GLU A 135 -0.22 1.09 11.24
CA GLU A 135 -1.67 1.01 11.46
C GLU A 135 -2.40 2.34 11.19
N ARG A 136 -1.67 3.46 11.04
CA ARG A 136 -2.22 4.78 10.70
C ARG A 136 -2.07 5.13 9.22
N ASP A 137 -1.79 4.14 8.35
CA ASP A 137 -1.69 4.37 6.91
C ASP A 137 -3.00 4.96 6.35
N ARG A 138 -2.88 6.09 5.64
CA ARG A 138 -3.99 6.82 5.01
C ARG A 138 -4.04 6.65 3.49
N LEU A 139 -3.05 5.97 2.91
CA LEU A 139 -2.93 5.70 1.48
C LEU A 139 -3.34 4.27 1.13
N LEU A 140 -3.12 3.32 2.05
CA LEU A 140 -3.44 1.91 1.86
C LEU A 140 -4.33 1.35 2.98
N GLN A 141 -5.35 0.58 2.58
CA GLN A 141 -6.24 -0.14 3.48
C GLN A 141 -5.63 -1.48 3.89
N LYS A 142 -5.34 -1.64 5.17
CA LYS A 142 -4.69 -2.84 5.72
C LYS A 142 -5.41 -4.14 5.38
N GLN A 143 -6.74 -4.19 5.47
CA GLN A 143 -7.50 -5.40 5.17
C GLN A 143 -7.32 -5.83 3.71
N VAL A 144 -7.29 -4.87 2.79
CA VAL A 144 -7.12 -5.15 1.35
C VAL A 144 -5.71 -5.66 1.04
N ASN A 145 -4.71 -5.26 1.83
CA ASN A 145 -3.30 -5.53 1.55
C ASN A 145 -2.69 -6.67 2.39
N LEU A 146 -3.22 -6.93 3.59
CA LEU A 146 -2.67 -7.89 4.54
C LEU A 146 -3.50 -9.18 4.64
N ASP A 147 -4.82 -9.10 4.45
CA ASP A 147 -5.67 -10.28 4.62
C ASP A 147 -5.39 -11.28 3.49
N ASN A 148 -5.23 -12.57 3.84
CA ASN A 148 -4.97 -13.67 2.91
C ASN A 148 -3.58 -13.62 2.23
N LEU A 149 -2.65 -12.80 2.72
CA LEU A 149 -1.30 -12.72 2.15
C LEU A 149 -0.55 -14.06 2.27
N GLU A 150 -0.86 -14.86 3.29
CA GLU A 150 -0.39 -16.23 3.50
C GLU A 150 -0.75 -17.19 2.35
N ASN A 151 -1.76 -16.87 1.53
CA ASN A 151 -2.07 -17.66 0.33
C ASN A 151 -1.05 -17.46 -0.80
N TYR A 152 -0.23 -16.41 -0.72
CA TYR A 152 0.74 -16.03 -1.74
C TYR A 152 2.19 -16.13 -1.27
N VAL A 153 2.41 -16.24 0.04
CA VAL A 153 3.73 -16.19 0.66
C VAL A 153 3.85 -17.27 1.73
N SER A 154 4.82 -18.17 1.60
CA SER A 154 5.18 -19.10 2.67
C SER A 154 6.08 -18.41 3.71
N ASN A 155 5.99 -18.82 4.97
CA ASN A 155 6.81 -18.27 6.06
C ASN A 155 6.75 -16.73 6.11
N LEU A 156 5.51 -16.25 6.25
CA LEU A 156 5.16 -14.84 6.30
C LEU A 156 5.11 -14.34 7.75
N GLU A 157 5.91 -13.33 8.03
CA GLU A 157 5.92 -12.58 9.29
C GLU A 157 5.29 -11.21 9.06
N ILE A 158 4.29 -10.82 9.85
CA ILE A 158 3.67 -9.50 9.77
C ILE A 158 3.88 -8.75 11.09
N ARG A 159 4.62 -7.64 11.04
CA ARG A 159 4.85 -6.75 12.19
C ARG A 159 4.10 -5.44 12.00
N ARG A 160 3.12 -5.19 12.87
CA ARG A 160 2.29 -3.98 12.85
C ARG A 160 2.82 -2.97 13.85
N ILE A 161 2.90 -1.70 13.44
CA ILE A 161 3.32 -0.58 14.30
C ILE A 161 2.12 0.34 14.51
N PRO A 162 1.49 0.35 15.71
CA PRO A 162 0.28 1.11 16.00
C PRO A 162 0.39 2.63 15.75
N GLU A 163 1.57 3.19 15.98
CA GLU A 163 1.82 4.62 15.96
C GLU A 163 2.23 5.19 14.59
N ALA A 164 2.61 4.33 13.64
CA ALA A 164 3.16 4.72 12.35
C ALA A 164 2.13 4.64 11.20
N GLY A 165 2.37 5.44 10.16
CA GLY A 165 1.59 5.50 8.92
C GLY A 165 2.31 4.89 7.73
N HIS A 166 2.18 5.55 6.58
CA HIS A 166 2.63 5.04 5.29
C HIS A 166 4.17 5.07 5.14
N PHE A 167 4.81 6.13 5.62
CA PHE A 167 6.25 6.29 5.53
C PHE A 167 6.93 5.77 6.80
N ILE A 168 6.54 4.56 7.21
CA ILE A 168 6.95 3.92 8.47
C ILE A 168 8.47 3.96 8.73
N HIS A 169 9.28 3.85 7.67
CA HIS A 169 10.74 3.91 7.73
C HIS A 169 11.28 5.31 8.08
N GLN A 170 10.55 6.38 7.79
CA GLN A 170 10.88 7.76 8.19
C GLN A 170 10.26 8.12 9.55
N GLU A 171 9.09 7.57 9.85
CA GLU A 171 8.32 7.87 11.07
C GLU A 171 8.94 7.21 12.32
N VAL A 172 9.36 5.94 12.21
CA VAL A 172 9.94 5.15 13.32
C VAL A 172 11.17 4.36 12.85
N PRO A 173 12.22 5.04 12.35
CA PRO A 173 13.37 4.42 11.68
C PRO A 173 14.07 3.37 12.55
N ASP A 174 14.30 3.67 13.83
CA ASP A 174 15.03 2.77 14.73
C ASP A 174 14.28 1.45 14.95
N ARG A 175 12.96 1.53 15.15
CA ARG A 175 12.10 0.36 15.34
C ARG A 175 12.03 -0.48 14.06
N VAL A 176 11.89 0.15 12.89
CA VAL A 176 11.90 -0.55 11.60
C VAL A 176 13.24 -1.24 11.38
N ASN A 177 14.35 -0.55 11.62
CA ASN A 177 15.70 -1.09 11.46
C ASN A 177 15.98 -2.25 12.41
N ASP A 178 15.49 -2.18 13.66
CA ASP A 178 15.62 -3.27 14.63
C ASP A 178 14.86 -4.53 14.18
N ILE A 179 13.60 -4.37 13.76
CA ILE A 179 12.77 -5.49 13.26
C ILE A 179 13.44 -6.14 12.03
N ILE A 180 13.91 -5.33 11.07
CA ILE A 180 14.62 -5.83 9.87
C ILE A 180 15.88 -6.60 10.28
N ARG A 181 16.70 -6.03 11.18
CA ARG A 181 17.93 -6.66 11.64
C ARG A 181 17.65 -8.01 12.30
N LYS A 182 16.69 -8.04 13.23
CA LYS A 182 16.25 -9.27 13.92
C LYS A 182 15.85 -10.34 12.91
N PHE A 183 14.97 -10.00 11.97
CA PHE A 183 14.49 -10.92 10.93
C PHE A 183 15.62 -11.49 10.07
N ILE A 184 16.56 -10.64 9.63
CA ILE A 184 17.69 -11.09 8.82
C ILE A 184 18.62 -11.99 9.65
N THR A 185 18.94 -11.61 10.89
CA THR A 185 19.86 -12.37 11.75
C THR A 185 19.28 -13.71 12.20
N SER A 186 17.97 -13.82 12.33
CA SER A 186 17.28 -15.08 12.62
C SER A 186 16.95 -15.91 11.37
N LYS A 187 17.49 -15.52 10.20
CA LYS A 187 17.26 -16.19 8.91
C LYS A 187 15.77 -16.31 8.54
N GLY A 188 15.00 -15.30 8.93
CA GLY A 188 13.59 -15.19 8.63
C GLY A 188 12.66 -15.98 9.56
N ASN A 189 13.12 -16.32 10.76
CA ASN A 189 12.30 -16.92 11.81
C ASN A 189 12.35 -16.05 13.07
N LEU A 190 11.38 -15.15 13.26
CA LEU A 190 11.41 -14.26 14.44
C LEU A 190 11.06 -14.99 15.74
N HIS A 191 10.44 -16.17 15.66
CA HIS A 191 10.11 -16.98 16.84
C HIS A 191 11.36 -17.53 17.54
N ASP A 192 12.48 -17.68 16.83
CA ASP A 192 13.75 -18.16 17.40
C ASP A 192 14.42 -17.14 18.35
N LEU A 193 13.90 -15.91 18.43
CA LEU A 193 14.45 -14.82 19.26
C LEU A 193 13.78 -14.67 20.65
N GLY A 194 12.75 -15.48 20.96
CA GLY A 194 12.04 -15.45 22.26
C GLY A 194 11.02 -14.32 22.39
N GLU A 195 9.89 -14.59 23.06
CA GLU A 195 8.67 -13.75 23.14
C GLU A 195 8.79 -12.44 23.96
N ASN A 196 9.98 -11.94 24.29
CA ASN A 196 10.11 -10.79 25.19
C ASN A 196 9.93 -9.41 24.53
N ASP A 197 9.62 -9.35 23.25
CA ASP A 197 9.42 -8.09 22.56
C ASP A 197 7.93 -7.77 22.41
N ASN A 198 7.35 -7.23 23.49
CA ASN A 198 6.24 -6.28 23.40
C ASN A 198 6.78 -5.00 22.74
N LEU A 199 7.08 -5.08 21.45
CA LEU A 199 7.29 -3.94 20.56
C LEU A 199 5.95 -3.60 19.91
#